data_AF-A0A970YPZ9-F1
#
_entry.id   AF-A0A970YPZ9-F1
#
_cell.length_a   1.000
_cell.length_b   1.000
_cell.length_c   1.000
_cell.angle_alpha   90.00
_cell.angle_beta   90.00
_cell.angle_gamma   90.00
#
_symmetry.space_group_name_H-M   'P 1'
#
loop_
_entity.id
_entity.type
_entity.pdbx_description
1 polymer ?
#
loop_
_entity_poly.entity_id
_entity_poly.type
_entity_poly.pdbx_seq_one_letter_code
_entity_poly.pdbx_strand_id
1 'polypeptide(L)'
;MTFVNDTSRSPRAQVRPIAIERVELAGFVRRYQDLMKSTSLALQYDYLESSGRIDNFRKAIGSMEGDFTGWFFNDSDIYKWIEAASYSLSYDEDSEIQTRIESLITLIESVQKKSEVGYVNTYFTGERASEKWKDLKSMHELYCAGHLIQAGIAYKRVTGNESLFNVCVKVADNILKTFPDDYCEVTTGHPELEMAMIELHRETGNRNYLEFVQRLIDNRGKGYAGGDEYHIDHASFRDLKELAGHAVRMLYLLTGAADVFLETGDETLLAVLERLWIDLTSRKTYITGGAGSRYEGEAF
;
A
#
# COMPACT_ATOMS: atom_id res chain seq x y z
N MET A 1 -11.56 6.51 17.62
CA MET A 1 -10.23 6.08 18.08
C MET A 1 -9.48 5.70 16.83
N THR A 2 -8.34 6.31 16.65
CA THR A 2 -7.52 6.17 15.45
C THR A 2 -6.45 5.13 15.70
N PHE A 3 -6.39 4.12 14.84
CA PHE A 3 -5.33 3.11 14.86
C PHE A 3 -4.57 3.17 13.54
N VAL A 4 -3.25 2.97 13.59
CA VAL A 4 -2.44 2.85 12.37
C VAL A 4 -2.72 1.52 11.67
N ASN A 5 -2.78 0.42 12.44
CA ASN A 5 -3.27 -0.88 12.00
C ASN A 5 -4.21 -1.43 13.08
N ASP A 6 -5.51 -1.54 12.78
CA ASP A 6 -6.51 -2.02 13.75
C ASP A 6 -6.66 -3.54 13.71
N THR A 7 -5.82 -4.24 14.46
CA THR A 7 -5.91 -5.70 14.65
C THR A 7 -6.77 -6.09 15.85
N SER A 8 -7.51 -5.15 16.46
CA SER A 8 -8.24 -5.39 17.72
C SER A 8 -9.33 -6.46 17.63
N ARG A 9 -9.79 -6.74 16.40
CA ARG A 9 -10.81 -7.75 16.08
C ARG A 9 -10.24 -8.99 15.37
N SER A 10 -8.95 -9.01 15.08
CA SER A 10 -8.30 -10.15 14.43
C SER A 10 -8.29 -11.36 15.38
N PRO A 11 -8.77 -12.54 14.95
CA PRO A 11 -8.98 -13.70 15.83
C PRO A 11 -7.70 -14.27 16.43
N ARG A 12 -6.53 -14.04 15.82
CA ARG A 12 -5.24 -14.55 16.31
C ARG A 12 -4.35 -13.48 16.93
N ALA A 13 -4.77 -12.22 16.95
CA ALA A 13 -4.01 -11.15 17.58
C ALA A 13 -3.88 -11.40 19.10
N GLN A 14 -2.64 -11.50 19.58
CA GLN A 14 -2.32 -11.71 20.99
C GLN A 14 -2.19 -10.39 21.77
N VAL A 15 -1.92 -9.30 21.06
CA VAL A 15 -1.78 -7.95 21.60
C VAL A 15 -2.73 -7.02 20.86
N ARG A 16 -3.15 -5.95 21.54
CA ARG A 16 -4.04 -4.94 20.95
C ARG A 16 -3.27 -3.66 20.66
N PRO A 17 -3.49 -3.04 19.50
CA PRO A 17 -2.91 -1.74 19.21
C PRO A 17 -3.46 -0.70 20.19
N ILE A 18 -2.63 0.30 20.51
CA ILE A 18 -3.04 1.46 21.30
C ILE A 18 -3.41 2.56 20.32
N ALA A 19 -4.58 3.18 20.52
CA ALA A 19 -5.04 4.26 19.67
C ALA A 19 -4.11 5.48 19.78
N ILE A 20 -3.90 6.20 18.69
CA ILE A 20 -2.96 7.33 18.63
C ILE A 20 -3.31 8.40 19.68
N GLU A 21 -4.59 8.66 19.90
CA GLU A 21 -5.07 9.66 20.86
C GLU A 21 -4.80 9.27 22.33
N ARG A 22 -4.36 8.02 22.58
CA ARG A 22 -3.96 7.52 23.89
C ARG A 22 -2.45 7.61 24.14
N VAL A 23 -1.69 8.15 23.20
CA VAL A 23 -0.23 8.25 23.27
C VAL A 23 0.19 9.70 23.12
N GLU A 24 0.86 10.23 24.14
CA GLU A 24 1.53 11.53 24.05
C GLU A 24 3.03 11.32 23.79
N LEU A 25 3.51 11.81 22.65
CA LEU A 25 4.93 11.76 22.32
C LEU A 25 5.66 12.96 22.92
N ALA A 26 6.83 12.70 23.50
CA ALA A 26 7.68 13.71 24.14
C ALA A 26 9.16 13.56 23.74
N GLY A 27 9.97 14.57 24.08
CA GLY A 27 11.43 14.52 23.97
C GLY A 27 11.94 14.33 22.54
N PHE A 28 12.77 13.30 22.34
CA PHE A 28 13.42 13.05 21.06
C PHE A 28 12.42 12.80 19.93
N VAL A 29 11.41 11.96 20.15
CA VAL A 29 10.44 11.58 19.12
C VAL A 29 9.51 12.74 18.76
N ARG A 30 9.08 13.52 19.76
CA ARG A 30 8.23 14.70 19.54
C ARG A 30 8.88 15.71 18.59
N ARG A 31 10.20 15.89 18.67
CA ARG A 31 10.95 16.76 17.74
C ARG A 31 10.77 16.36 16.27
N TYR A 32 10.74 15.06 15.97
CA TYR A 32 10.54 14.58 14.60
C TYR A 32 9.08 14.69 14.18
N GLN A 33 8.13 14.47 15.09
CA GLN A 33 6.71 14.71 14.85
C GLN A 33 6.45 16.18 14.51
N ASP A 34 7.04 17.10 15.27
CA ASP A 34 6.94 18.54 15.03
C ASP A 34 7.60 18.94 13.71
N LEU A 35 8.81 18.44 13.41
CA LEU A 35 9.50 18.71 12.14
C LEU A 35 8.72 18.21 10.93
N MET A 36 8.12 17.02 11.06
CA MET A 36 7.29 16.43 10.01
C MET A 36 6.12 17.35 9.68
N LYS A 37 5.42 17.84 10.71
CA LYS A 37 4.27 18.74 10.53
C LYS A 37 4.68 20.14 10.07
N SER A 38 5.67 20.76 10.72
CA SER A 38 6.06 22.15 10.47
C SER A 38 6.81 22.36 9.16
N THR A 39 7.34 21.29 8.55
CA THR A 39 8.25 21.42 7.41
C THR A 39 8.09 20.29 6.40
N SER A 40 8.20 19.03 6.82
CA SER A 40 8.28 17.92 5.85
C SER A 40 7.02 17.78 5.01
N LEU A 41 5.82 17.82 5.59
CA LEU A 41 4.57 17.66 4.85
C LEU A 41 4.36 18.77 3.82
N ALA A 42 4.60 20.02 4.21
CA ALA A 42 4.47 21.17 3.30
C ALA A 42 5.46 21.06 2.14
N LEU A 43 6.74 20.78 2.43
CA LEU A 43 7.78 20.64 1.41
C LEU A 43 7.52 19.44 0.48
N GLN A 44 7.07 18.31 1.01
CA GLN A 44 6.71 17.15 0.22
C GLN A 44 5.56 17.46 -0.73
N TYR A 45 4.52 18.16 -0.26
CA TYR A 45 3.42 18.59 -1.13
C TYR A 45 3.90 19.50 -2.26
N ASP A 46 4.77 20.46 -1.94
CA ASP A 46 5.36 21.36 -2.95
C ASP A 46 6.19 20.58 -3.98
N TYR A 47 6.84 19.47 -3.58
CA TYR A 47 7.49 18.56 -4.52
C TYR A 47 6.51 17.72 -5.34
N LEU A 48 5.40 17.26 -4.77
CA LEU A 48 4.35 16.56 -5.52
C LEU A 48 3.78 17.46 -6.63
N GLU A 49 3.59 18.74 -6.33
CA GLU A 49 3.17 19.75 -7.30
C GLU A 49 4.28 20.00 -8.35
N SER A 50 5.46 20.45 -7.91
CA SER A 50 6.53 20.91 -8.81
C SER A 50 7.18 19.80 -9.65
N SER A 51 7.08 18.55 -9.22
CA SER A 51 7.57 17.39 -9.99
C SER A 51 6.48 16.72 -10.86
N GLY A 52 5.30 17.32 -10.94
CA GLY A 52 4.23 16.91 -11.86
C GLY A 52 3.40 15.70 -11.41
N ARG A 53 3.52 15.25 -10.15
CA ARG A 53 2.71 14.13 -9.62
C ARG A 53 1.25 14.55 -9.56
N ILE A 54 0.95 15.73 -9.03
CA ILE A 54 -0.41 16.27 -8.97
C ILE A 54 -0.94 16.59 -10.37
N ASP A 55 -0.06 17.10 -11.25
CA ASP A 55 -0.41 17.37 -12.65
C ASP A 55 -0.85 16.12 -13.41
N ASN A 56 -0.30 14.93 -13.12
CA ASN A 56 -0.75 13.70 -13.75
C ASN A 56 -2.23 13.41 -13.48
N PHE A 57 -2.75 13.76 -12.29
CA PHE A 57 -4.18 13.66 -11.99
C PHE A 57 -4.99 14.69 -12.78
N ARG A 58 -4.51 15.93 -12.88
CA ARG A 58 -5.14 17.00 -13.68
C ARG A 58 -5.21 16.63 -15.17
N LYS A 59 -4.14 16.05 -15.71
CA LYS A 59 -4.06 15.54 -17.09
C LYS A 59 -5.02 14.37 -17.31
N ALA A 60 -5.03 13.40 -16.39
CA ALA A 60 -5.94 12.26 -16.46
C ALA A 60 -7.41 12.71 -16.53
N ILE A 61 -7.80 13.73 -15.77
CA ILE A 61 -9.17 14.28 -15.82
C ILE A 61 -9.39 15.27 -16.97
N GLY A 62 -8.34 15.68 -17.67
CA GLY A 62 -8.41 16.60 -18.82
C GLY A 62 -8.57 18.06 -18.43
N SER A 63 -8.27 18.42 -17.18
CA SER A 63 -8.23 19.82 -16.72
C SER A 63 -6.87 20.48 -16.97
N MET A 64 -5.91 19.72 -17.50
CA MET A 64 -4.58 20.17 -17.92
C MET A 64 -4.18 19.40 -19.17
N GLU A 65 -3.56 20.07 -20.14
CA GLU A 65 -3.02 19.43 -21.34
C GLU A 65 -1.66 18.77 -21.09
N GLY A 66 -1.28 17.84 -21.97
CA GLY A 66 0.02 17.19 -21.99
C GLY A 66 0.02 15.76 -21.46
N ASP A 67 1.15 15.08 -21.68
CA ASP A 67 1.32 13.67 -21.36
C ASP A 67 1.70 13.43 -19.89
N PHE A 68 1.48 12.19 -19.44
CA PHE A 68 1.96 11.71 -18.14
C PHE A 68 3.46 11.98 -17.95
N THR A 69 3.87 12.36 -16.74
CA THR A 69 5.26 12.69 -16.40
C THR A 69 5.78 11.85 -15.22
N GLY A 70 7.00 11.32 -15.38
CA GLY A 70 7.72 10.57 -14.35
C GLY A 70 7.51 9.06 -14.43
N TRP A 71 7.51 8.38 -13.29
CA TRP A 71 7.39 6.92 -13.21
C TRP A 71 5.94 6.49 -13.06
N PHE A 72 5.56 5.37 -13.67
CA PHE A 72 4.18 4.84 -13.66
C PHE A 72 3.62 4.56 -12.25
N PHE A 73 4.47 4.46 -11.23
CA PHE A 73 4.06 4.32 -9.81
C PHE A 73 3.98 5.64 -9.02
N ASN A 74 4.22 6.79 -9.67
CA ASN A 74 4.26 8.11 -9.01
C ASN A 74 2.97 8.50 -8.29
N ASP A 75 1.83 7.93 -8.69
CA ASP A 75 0.56 8.13 -7.98
C ASP A 75 0.66 7.71 -6.50
N SER A 76 1.46 6.69 -6.20
CA SER A 76 1.68 6.23 -4.82
C SER A 76 2.30 7.31 -3.91
N ASP A 77 3.05 8.26 -4.46
CA ASP A 77 3.63 9.35 -3.66
C ASP A 77 2.55 10.29 -3.11
N ILE A 78 1.49 10.52 -3.90
CA ILE A 78 0.31 11.27 -3.44
C ILE A 78 -0.43 10.48 -2.37
N TYR A 79 -0.61 9.17 -2.56
CA TYR A 79 -1.33 8.34 -1.59
C TYR A 79 -0.61 8.25 -0.24
N LYS A 80 0.70 7.98 -0.26
CA LYS A 80 1.54 7.98 0.96
C LYS A 80 1.56 9.35 1.65
N TRP A 81 1.56 10.44 0.89
CA TRP A 81 1.45 11.79 1.46
C TRP A 81 0.10 12.01 2.12
N ILE A 82 -1.01 11.62 1.48
CA ILE A 82 -2.36 11.69 2.09
C ILE A 82 -2.40 10.87 3.38
N GLU A 83 -1.85 9.66 3.38
CA GLU A 83 -1.79 8.81 4.58
C GLU A 83 -1.05 9.51 5.73
N ALA A 84 0.18 9.97 5.49
CA ALA A 84 1.00 10.64 6.50
C ALA A 84 0.35 11.94 7.00
N ALA A 85 -0.17 12.76 6.07
CA ALA A 85 -0.85 14.00 6.36
C ALA A 85 -2.14 13.76 7.16
N SER A 86 -2.90 12.69 6.84
CA SER A 86 -4.09 12.30 7.59
C SER A 86 -3.73 11.98 9.04
N TYR A 87 -2.74 11.11 9.29
CA TYR A 87 -2.35 10.79 10.67
C TYR A 87 -1.83 12.02 11.44
N SER A 88 -1.25 13.02 10.76
CA SER A 88 -0.82 14.25 11.40
C SER A 88 -1.96 15.05 12.05
N LEU A 89 -3.17 14.95 11.49
CA LEU A 89 -4.36 15.63 11.99
C LEU A 89 -4.91 15.03 13.29
N SER A 90 -4.48 13.81 13.67
CA SER A 90 -4.98 13.10 14.86
C SER A 90 -4.49 13.67 16.19
N TYR A 91 -3.35 14.39 16.19
CA TYR A 91 -2.73 14.95 17.39
C TYR A 91 -2.56 16.46 17.35
N ASP A 92 -2.75 17.10 16.19
CA ASP A 92 -2.72 18.54 16.03
C ASP A 92 -3.49 18.91 14.75
N GLU A 93 -4.62 19.61 14.89
CA GLU A 93 -5.45 20.01 13.74
C GLU A 93 -4.71 21.01 12.85
N ASP A 94 -4.96 20.97 11.54
CA ASP A 94 -4.36 21.88 10.56
C ASP A 94 -5.27 22.03 9.34
N SER A 95 -5.93 23.17 9.24
CA SER A 95 -6.88 23.44 8.15
C SER A 95 -6.23 23.52 6.77
N GLU A 96 -4.95 23.90 6.70
CA GLU A 96 -4.23 23.98 5.43
C GLU A 96 -3.90 22.57 4.93
N ILE A 97 -3.35 21.70 5.81
CA ILE A 97 -3.12 20.29 5.49
C ILE A 97 -4.44 19.61 5.10
N GLN A 98 -5.52 19.83 5.86
CA GLN A 98 -6.83 19.26 5.55
C GLN A 98 -7.30 19.69 4.15
N THR A 99 -7.20 20.99 3.82
CA THR A 99 -7.58 21.52 2.50
C THR A 99 -6.75 20.89 1.37
N ARG A 100 -5.44 20.70 1.59
CA ARG A 100 -4.55 20.03 0.62
C ARG A 100 -4.95 18.57 0.41
N ILE A 101 -5.25 17.82 1.48
CA ILE A 101 -5.76 16.44 1.39
C ILE A 101 -7.07 16.39 0.60
N GLU A 102 -8.06 17.22 0.97
CA GLU A 102 -9.38 17.24 0.33
C GLU A 102 -9.30 17.60 -1.17
N SER A 103 -8.37 18.48 -1.54
CA SER A 103 -8.09 18.83 -2.94
C SER A 103 -7.54 17.63 -3.72
N LEU A 104 -6.60 16.86 -3.14
CA LEU A 104 -6.08 15.64 -3.76
C LEU A 104 -7.15 14.55 -3.87
N ILE A 105 -7.97 14.37 -2.83
CA ILE A 105 -9.10 13.41 -2.86
C ILE A 105 -10.07 13.78 -3.98
N THR A 106 -10.38 15.06 -4.16
CA THR A 106 -11.24 15.53 -5.26
C THR A 106 -10.68 15.15 -6.64
N LEU A 107 -9.36 15.26 -6.82
CA LEU A 107 -8.69 14.83 -8.05
C LEU A 107 -8.77 13.31 -8.25
N ILE A 108 -8.49 12.53 -7.20
CA ILE A 108 -8.56 11.07 -7.21
C ILE A 108 -9.98 10.60 -7.57
N GLU A 109 -11.01 11.16 -6.93
CA GLU A 109 -12.41 10.86 -7.26
C GLU A 109 -12.74 11.19 -8.71
N SER A 110 -12.24 12.31 -9.22
CA SER A 110 -12.48 12.73 -10.60
C SER A 110 -11.80 11.79 -11.60
N VAL A 111 -10.60 11.29 -11.29
CA VAL A 111 -9.93 10.24 -12.07
C VAL A 111 -10.76 8.97 -12.09
N GLN A 112 -11.26 8.51 -10.93
CA GLN A 112 -12.11 7.32 -10.86
C GLN A 112 -13.41 7.49 -11.65
N LYS A 113 -14.06 8.66 -11.55
CA LYS A 113 -15.33 8.99 -12.24
C LYS A 113 -15.17 9.02 -13.77
N LYS A 114 -14.03 9.49 -14.27
CA LYS A 114 -13.73 9.54 -15.71
C LYS A 114 -13.24 8.20 -16.26
N SER A 115 -12.67 7.36 -15.39
CA SER A 115 -12.25 6.00 -15.72
C SER A 115 -13.44 5.03 -15.72
N GLU A 116 -13.18 3.76 -16.02
CA GLU A 116 -14.15 2.70 -15.76
C GLU A 116 -14.45 2.59 -14.26
N VAL A 117 -15.64 2.09 -13.91
CA VAL A 117 -16.11 1.96 -12.53
C VAL A 117 -15.07 1.25 -11.66
N GLY A 118 -14.48 2.01 -10.74
CA GLY A 118 -13.53 1.51 -9.75
C GLY A 118 -12.08 1.46 -10.19
N TYR A 119 -11.65 2.13 -11.25
CA TYR A 119 -10.23 2.17 -11.63
C TYR A 119 -9.56 3.51 -11.27
N VAL A 120 -8.37 3.47 -10.64
CA VAL A 120 -7.54 4.66 -10.36
C VAL A 120 -6.07 4.36 -10.61
N ASN A 121 -5.54 4.88 -11.71
CA ASN A 121 -4.11 5.02 -11.97
C ASN A 121 -3.95 5.99 -13.15
N THR A 122 -3.20 7.07 -12.98
CA THR A 122 -3.10 8.15 -13.97
C THR A 122 -2.25 7.77 -15.18
N TYR A 123 -1.32 6.80 -15.06
CA TYR A 123 -0.50 6.33 -16.18
C TYR A 123 -1.33 5.62 -17.25
N PHE A 124 -2.27 4.76 -16.83
CA PHE A 124 -3.13 3.95 -17.69
C PHE A 124 -4.43 4.65 -18.08
N THR A 125 -4.32 5.92 -18.43
CA THR A 125 -5.43 6.74 -18.94
C THR A 125 -5.22 7.09 -20.41
N GLY A 126 -6.26 7.61 -21.08
CA GLY A 126 -6.18 7.98 -22.49
C GLY A 126 -5.78 6.80 -23.39
N GLU A 127 -4.74 6.98 -24.20
CA GLU A 127 -4.25 5.97 -25.14
C GLU A 127 -3.75 4.69 -24.46
N ARG A 128 -3.24 4.80 -23.22
CA ARG A 128 -2.76 3.65 -22.42
C ARG A 128 -3.87 2.92 -21.68
N ALA A 129 -5.13 3.35 -21.80
CA ALA A 129 -6.24 2.71 -21.10
C ALA A 129 -6.45 1.24 -21.51
N SER A 130 -5.99 0.86 -22.70
CA SER A 130 -6.04 -0.53 -23.17
C SER A 130 -4.95 -1.43 -22.58
N GLU A 131 -3.99 -0.87 -21.83
CA GLU A 131 -2.84 -1.58 -21.25
C GLU A 131 -3.05 -2.00 -19.78
N LYS A 132 -4.16 -1.58 -19.18
CA LYS A 132 -4.53 -1.91 -17.79
C LYS A 132 -4.43 -3.41 -17.54
N TRP A 133 -3.84 -3.76 -16.40
CA TRP A 133 -3.71 -5.10 -15.87
C TRP A 133 -2.91 -6.09 -16.72
N LYS A 134 -2.18 -5.62 -17.74
CA LYS A 134 -1.42 -6.49 -18.65
C LYS A 134 0.00 -6.82 -18.17
N ASP A 135 0.64 -5.91 -17.43
CA ASP A 135 2.00 -6.10 -16.90
C ASP A 135 2.03 -5.92 -15.39
N LEU A 136 1.49 -6.92 -14.69
CA LEU A 136 1.42 -6.97 -13.24
C LEU A 136 2.79 -7.19 -12.58
N LYS A 137 3.77 -7.66 -13.37
CA LYS A 137 5.16 -7.83 -12.96
C LYS A 137 5.84 -6.48 -12.73
N SER A 138 5.69 -5.56 -13.68
CA SER A 138 6.56 -4.37 -13.73
C SER A 138 5.82 -3.06 -13.49
N MET A 139 4.53 -2.94 -13.81
CA MET A 139 3.88 -1.62 -13.94
C MET A 139 3.12 -1.13 -12.69
N HIS A 140 3.23 -1.84 -11.56
CA HIS A 140 2.85 -1.35 -10.23
C HIS A 140 1.37 -0.91 -10.07
N GLU A 141 0.45 -1.34 -10.94
CA GLU A 141 -0.99 -1.01 -10.80
C GLU A 141 -1.54 -1.48 -9.44
N LEU A 142 -1.26 -2.74 -9.06
CA LEU A 142 -1.68 -3.31 -7.77
C LEU A 142 -0.96 -2.66 -6.57
N TYR A 143 0.30 -2.25 -6.75
CA TYR A 143 1.06 -1.52 -5.73
C TYR A 143 0.47 -0.14 -5.45
N CYS A 144 0.16 0.63 -6.51
CA CYS A 144 -0.52 1.92 -6.37
C CYS A 144 -1.91 1.76 -5.73
N ALA A 145 -2.65 0.70 -6.08
CA ALA A 145 -3.94 0.42 -5.46
C ALA A 145 -3.83 0.14 -3.96
N GLY A 146 -2.81 -0.61 -3.52
CA GLY A 146 -2.58 -0.87 -2.10
C GLY A 146 -2.30 0.42 -1.30
N HIS A 147 -1.40 1.28 -1.78
CA HIS A 147 -1.16 2.58 -1.13
C HIS A 147 -2.38 3.51 -1.16
N LEU A 148 -3.18 3.49 -2.23
CA LEU A 148 -4.45 4.22 -2.27
C LEU A 148 -5.41 3.73 -1.16
N ILE A 149 -5.50 2.41 -0.97
CA ILE A 149 -6.34 1.81 0.08
C ILE A 149 -5.86 2.24 1.48
N GLN A 150 -4.55 2.18 1.76
CA GLN A 150 -3.99 2.63 3.04
C GLN A 150 -4.30 4.11 3.32
N ALA A 151 -4.13 4.98 2.30
CA ALA A 151 -4.46 6.40 2.41
C ALA A 151 -5.94 6.64 2.74
N GLY A 152 -6.85 5.92 2.09
CA GLY A 152 -8.29 6.02 2.35
C GLY A 152 -8.70 5.55 3.73
N ILE A 153 -8.08 4.46 4.22
CA ILE A 153 -8.29 3.94 5.57
C ILE A 153 -7.80 4.95 6.61
N ALA A 154 -6.59 5.48 6.46
CA ALA A 154 -6.02 6.48 7.36
C ALA A 154 -6.92 7.73 7.44
N TYR A 155 -7.33 8.28 6.29
CA TYR A 155 -8.18 9.46 6.24
C TYR A 155 -9.53 9.24 6.92
N LYS A 156 -10.19 8.10 6.65
CA LYS A 156 -11.45 7.71 7.31
C LYS A 156 -11.28 7.59 8.81
N ARG A 157 -10.23 6.90 9.28
CA ARG A 157 -10.01 6.67 10.72
C ARG A 157 -9.79 7.96 11.50
N VAL A 158 -9.07 8.92 10.91
CA VAL A 158 -8.75 10.20 11.56
C VAL A 158 -9.93 11.18 11.52
N THR A 159 -10.57 11.33 10.35
CA THR A 159 -11.54 12.42 10.13
C THR A 159 -13.00 11.96 10.19
N GLY A 160 -13.25 10.65 10.08
CA GLY A 160 -14.58 10.09 9.86
C GLY A 160 -15.12 10.31 8.44
N ASN A 161 -14.38 10.99 7.56
CA ASN A 161 -14.80 11.24 6.18
C ASN A 161 -14.48 10.02 5.29
N GLU A 162 -15.51 9.48 4.65
CA GLU A 162 -15.41 8.26 3.84
C GLU A 162 -15.22 8.52 2.34
N SER A 163 -15.02 9.76 1.90
CA SER A 163 -14.88 10.10 0.47
C SER A 163 -13.81 9.26 -0.24
N LEU A 164 -12.57 9.31 0.26
CA LEU A 164 -11.47 8.50 -0.27
C LEU A 164 -11.67 7.01 0.00
N PHE A 165 -12.16 6.62 1.18
CA PHE A 165 -12.43 5.22 1.50
C PHE A 165 -13.42 4.56 0.53
N ASN A 166 -14.46 5.28 0.11
CA ASN A 166 -15.42 4.81 -0.88
C ASN A 166 -14.81 4.64 -2.28
N VAL A 167 -13.80 5.45 -2.63
CA VAL A 167 -12.98 5.22 -3.83
C VAL A 167 -12.21 3.92 -3.69
N CYS A 168 -11.55 3.70 -2.55
CA CYS A 168 -10.75 2.52 -2.26
C CYS A 168 -11.57 1.22 -2.35
N VAL A 169 -12.77 1.19 -1.78
CA VAL A 169 -13.69 0.04 -1.87
C VAL A 169 -14.01 -0.29 -3.33
N LYS A 170 -14.33 0.72 -4.15
CA LYS A 170 -14.59 0.51 -5.59
C LYS A 170 -13.36 0.01 -6.33
N VAL A 171 -12.16 0.44 -5.93
CA VAL A 171 -10.89 -0.09 -6.49
C VAL A 171 -10.68 -1.54 -6.13
N ALA A 172 -10.83 -1.91 -4.86
CA ALA A 172 -10.73 -3.30 -4.43
C ALA A 172 -11.77 -4.18 -5.12
N ASP A 173 -13.02 -3.73 -5.24
CA ASP A 173 -14.08 -4.46 -5.94
C ASP A 173 -13.82 -4.58 -7.44
N ASN A 174 -13.21 -3.58 -8.07
CA ASN A 174 -12.77 -3.66 -9.46
C ASN A 174 -11.68 -4.72 -9.63
N ILE A 175 -10.67 -4.73 -8.76
CA ILE A 175 -9.60 -5.75 -8.76
C ILE A 175 -10.19 -7.16 -8.63
N LEU A 176 -11.11 -7.39 -7.68
CA LEU A 176 -11.76 -8.70 -7.53
C LEU A 176 -12.54 -9.12 -8.79
N LYS A 177 -13.20 -8.18 -9.46
CA LYS A 177 -13.93 -8.45 -10.72
C LYS A 177 -12.99 -8.75 -11.90
N THR A 178 -11.86 -8.05 -11.96
CA THR A 178 -10.83 -8.27 -12.99
C THR A 178 -10.16 -9.63 -12.82
N PHE A 179 -10.00 -10.09 -11.58
CA PHE A 179 -9.27 -11.30 -11.23
C PHE A 179 -10.18 -12.30 -10.45
N PRO A 180 -11.23 -12.85 -11.11
CA PRO A 180 -12.20 -13.72 -10.45
C PRO A 180 -11.57 -15.05 -10.01
N ASP A 181 -12.28 -15.77 -9.13
CA ASP A 181 -11.74 -16.94 -8.42
C ASP A 181 -11.36 -18.12 -9.31
N ASP A 182 -12.10 -18.34 -10.40
CA ASP A 182 -11.82 -19.44 -11.32
C ASP A 182 -10.58 -19.12 -12.17
N TYR A 183 -9.47 -19.81 -11.92
CA TYR A 183 -8.21 -19.72 -12.67
C TYR A 183 -7.49 -18.37 -12.60
N CYS A 184 -7.52 -17.74 -11.43
CA CYS A 184 -6.84 -16.48 -11.17
C CYS A 184 -5.31 -16.64 -11.18
N GLU A 185 -4.70 -16.52 -12.36
CA GLU A 185 -3.25 -16.60 -12.60
C GLU A 185 -2.52 -15.29 -12.27
N VAL A 186 -2.71 -14.78 -11.05
CA VAL A 186 -2.21 -13.47 -10.62
C VAL A 186 -1.47 -13.50 -9.29
N THR A 187 -0.39 -12.73 -9.22
CA THR A 187 0.24 -12.29 -7.98
C THR A 187 0.80 -10.88 -8.20
N THR A 188 1.16 -10.15 -7.14
CA THR A 188 1.66 -8.77 -7.31
C THR A 188 3.13 -8.78 -7.75
N GLY A 189 3.52 -7.97 -8.73
CA GLY A 189 4.93 -7.77 -9.08
C GLY A 189 5.70 -6.98 -8.02
N HIS A 190 5.05 -6.01 -7.39
CA HIS A 190 5.52 -5.37 -6.16
C HIS A 190 4.45 -5.58 -5.07
N PRO A 191 4.72 -6.43 -4.06
CA PRO A 191 3.87 -6.60 -2.88
C PRO A 191 3.58 -5.27 -2.21
N GLU A 192 2.34 -5.09 -1.74
CA GLU A 192 1.81 -3.90 -1.05
C GLU A 192 0.30 -4.11 -0.88
N LEU A 193 -0.36 -4.54 -1.96
CA LEU A 193 -1.80 -4.78 -2.00
C LEU A 193 -2.25 -5.80 -0.94
N GLU A 194 -1.41 -6.80 -0.65
CA GLU A 194 -1.69 -7.86 0.30
C GLU A 194 -2.07 -7.30 1.68
N MET A 195 -1.20 -6.47 2.28
CA MET A 195 -1.48 -5.88 3.60
C MET A 195 -2.65 -4.88 3.54
N ALA A 196 -2.71 -4.06 2.49
CA ALA A 196 -3.77 -3.06 2.33
C ALA A 196 -5.17 -3.70 2.22
N MET A 197 -5.31 -4.82 1.49
CA MET A 197 -6.58 -5.52 1.33
C MET A 197 -6.99 -6.29 2.60
N ILE A 198 -6.06 -6.81 3.39
CA ILE A 198 -6.41 -7.37 4.71
C ILE A 198 -6.87 -6.26 5.66
N GLU A 199 -6.24 -5.10 5.61
CA GLU A 199 -6.70 -3.97 6.41
C GLU A 199 -8.09 -3.49 5.96
N LEU A 200 -8.35 -3.45 4.64
CA LEU A 200 -9.68 -3.17 4.11
C LEU A 200 -10.71 -4.24 4.49
N HIS A 201 -10.30 -5.52 4.58
CA HIS A 201 -11.13 -6.59 5.13
C HIS A 201 -11.56 -6.29 6.56
N ARG A 202 -10.64 -5.85 7.43
CA ARG A 202 -10.95 -5.47 8.82
C ARG A 202 -11.91 -4.29 8.89
N GLU A 203 -11.75 -3.31 8.00
CA GLU A 203 -12.59 -2.11 7.92
C GLU A 203 -14.02 -2.36 7.40
N THR A 204 -14.19 -3.37 6.54
CA THR A 204 -15.46 -3.62 5.82
C THR A 204 -16.18 -4.90 6.26
N GLY A 205 -15.45 -5.85 6.86
CA GLY A 205 -15.92 -7.22 7.09
C GLY A 205 -16.01 -8.07 5.81
N ASN A 206 -15.61 -7.56 4.64
CA ASN A 206 -15.74 -8.28 3.38
C ASN A 206 -14.65 -9.36 3.25
N ARG A 207 -15.05 -10.63 3.37
CA ARG A 207 -14.13 -11.79 3.34
C ARG A 207 -13.46 -12.02 1.98
N ASN A 208 -14.06 -11.53 0.90
CA ASN A 208 -13.50 -11.72 -0.44
C ASN A 208 -12.12 -11.05 -0.59
N TYR A 209 -11.87 -9.96 0.14
CA TYR A 209 -10.55 -9.32 0.15
C TYR A 209 -9.50 -10.21 0.81
N LEU A 210 -9.82 -10.86 1.93
CA LEU A 210 -8.94 -11.83 2.60
C LEU A 210 -8.66 -13.04 1.70
N GLU A 211 -9.69 -13.62 1.11
CA GLU A 211 -9.58 -14.80 0.25
C GLU A 211 -8.76 -14.51 -1.01
N PHE A 212 -8.88 -13.31 -1.57
CA PHE A 212 -8.04 -12.85 -2.67
C PHE A 212 -6.56 -12.76 -2.28
N VAL A 213 -6.25 -12.16 -1.12
CA VAL A 213 -4.86 -12.05 -0.66
C VAL A 213 -4.24 -13.41 -0.37
N GLN A 214 -4.99 -14.35 0.22
CA GLN A 214 -4.52 -15.74 0.40
C GLN A 214 -4.11 -16.35 -0.95
N ARG A 215 -4.93 -16.14 -1.99
CA ARG A 215 -4.62 -16.61 -3.35
C ARG A 215 -3.38 -15.94 -3.93
N LEU A 216 -3.18 -14.63 -3.75
CA LEU A 216 -1.96 -13.95 -4.21
C LEU A 216 -0.69 -14.56 -3.61
N ILE A 217 -0.73 -14.90 -2.30
CA ILE A 217 0.39 -15.53 -1.59
C ILE A 217 0.60 -16.97 -2.08
N ASP A 218 -0.47 -17.76 -2.19
CA ASP A 218 -0.40 -19.16 -2.69
C ASP A 218 -0.02 -19.24 -4.19
N ASN A 219 -0.13 -18.13 -4.92
CA ASN A 219 0.28 -18.01 -6.32
C ASN A 219 1.76 -17.67 -6.52
N ARG A 220 2.49 -17.27 -5.46
CA ARG A 220 3.95 -17.11 -5.52
C ARG A 220 4.61 -18.41 -5.92
N GLY A 221 5.62 -18.36 -6.78
CA GLY A 221 6.35 -19.53 -7.27
C GLY A 221 5.77 -20.14 -8.54
N LYS A 222 4.66 -19.60 -9.06
CA LYS A 222 4.01 -20.11 -10.28
C LYS A 222 4.41 -19.35 -11.55
N GLY A 223 5.22 -18.30 -11.43
CA GLY A 223 5.72 -17.52 -12.57
C GLY A 223 4.84 -16.33 -12.98
N TYR A 224 3.74 -16.06 -12.26
CA TYR A 224 2.80 -14.97 -12.59
C TYR A 224 3.36 -13.56 -12.34
N ALA A 225 4.44 -13.44 -11.56
CA ALA A 225 5.23 -12.21 -11.43
C ALA A 225 6.64 -12.37 -12.02
N GLY A 226 6.82 -13.29 -12.98
CA GLY A 226 8.04 -13.45 -13.76
C GLY A 226 8.96 -14.58 -13.32
N GLY A 227 8.63 -15.33 -12.26
CA GLY A 227 9.36 -16.54 -11.88
C GLY A 227 10.78 -16.31 -11.35
N ASP A 228 11.10 -15.09 -10.89
CA ASP A 228 12.45 -14.69 -10.48
C ASP A 228 12.55 -14.29 -9.01
N GLU A 229 13.78 -14.21 -8.49
CA GLU A 229 14.04 -13.86 -7.09
C GLU A 229 13.68 -12.41 -6.77
N TYR A 230 13.90 -11.49 -7.70
CA TYR A 230 13.65 -10.05 -7.49
C TYR A 230 12.18 -9.77 -7.18
N HIS A 231 11.25 -10.48 -7.83
CA HIS A 231 9.80 -10.40 -7.59
C HIS A 231 9.28 -11.43 -6.56
N ILE A 232 10.18 -12.21 -5.94
CA ILE A 232 9.83 -13.26 -4.95
C ILE A 232 8.87 -14.29 -5.56
N ASP A 233 9.12 -14.67 -6.82
CA ASP A 233 8.28 -15.60 -7.58
C ASP A 233 9.06 -16.82 -8.08
N HIS A 234 10.32 -16.96 -7.68
CA HIS A 234 11.19 -18.10 -7.96
C HIS A 234 10.80 -19.40 -7.23
N ALA A 235 10.01 -19.31 -6.15
CA ALA A 235 9.60 -20.44 -5.32
C ALA A 235 8.26 -20.17 -4.65
N SER A 236 7.54 -21.23 -4.27
CA SER A 236 6.33 -21.13 -3.46
C SER A 236 6.62 -20.34 -2.18
N PHE A 237 5.72 -19.44 -1.78
CA PHE A 237 5.90 -18.65 -0.55
C PHE A 237 6.21 -19.57 0.67
N ARG A 238 5.48 -20.68 0.76
CA ARG A 238 5.62 -21.65 1.87
C ARG A 238 6.95 -22.40 1.88
N ASP A 239 7.63 -22.44 0.73
CA ASP A 239 8.92 -23.11 0.57
C ASP A 239 10.11 -22.18 0.74
N LEU A 240 9.91 -20.85 0.80
CA LEU A 240 10.98 -19.87 1.01
C LEU A 240 11.82 -20.22 2.25
N LYS A 241 13.13 -20.34 2.07
CA LYS A 241 14.07 -20.71 3.15
C LYS A 241 14.80 -19.51 3.75
N GLU A 242 14.89 -18.43 2.99
CA GLU A 242 15.64 -17.23 3.35
C GLU A 242 15.08 -16.00 2.61
N LEU A 243 15.37 -14.80 3.10
CA LEU A 243 15.03 -13.56 2.40
C LEU A 243 15.93 -13.40 1.18
N ALA A 244 15.31 -13.15 0.02
CA ALA A 244 15.98 -12.94 -1.25
C ALA A 244 15.27 -11.85 -2.04
N GLY A 245 15.90 -11.39 -3.13
CA GLY A 245 15.33 -10.36 -3.99
C GLY A 245 15.25 -8.99 -3.35
N HIS A 246 14.40 -8.14 -3.93
CA HIS A 246 14.25 -6.74 -3.53
C HIS A 246 13.75 -6.61 -2.09
N ALA A 247 14.42 -5.79 -1.27
CA ALA A 247 14.19 -5.71 0.17
C ALA A 247 12.77 -5.27 0.52
N VAL A 248 12.26 -4.18 -0.08
CA VAL A 248 10.91 -3.66 0.23
C VAL A 248 9.81 -4.63 -0.20
N ARG A 249 9.86 -5.17 -1.43
CA ARG A 249 8.95 -6.22 -1.91
C ARG A 249 8.83 -7.37 -0.90
N MET A 250 9.97 -7.89 -0.42
CA MET A 250 9.96 -9.00 0.53
C MET A 250 9.30 -8.59 1.84
N LEU A 251 9.71 -7.46 2.42
CA LEU A 251 9.17 -7.02 3.71
C LEU A 251 7.67 -6.69 3.64
N TYR A 252 7.19 -6.08 2.55
CA TYR A 252 5.76 -5.85 2.34
C TYR A 252 4.97 -7.16 2.18
N LEU A 253 5.52 -8.14 1.44
CA LEU A 253 4.90 -9.46 1.32
C LEU A 253 4.80 -10.17 2.67
N LEU A 254 5.86 -10.11 3.48
CA LEU A 254 5.87 -10.71 4.82
C LEU A 254 4.86 -10.03 5.76
N THR A 255 4.70 -8.70 5.68
CA THR A 255 3.66 -7.98 6.42
C THR A 255 2.26 -8.46 6.02
N GLY A 256 1.96 -8.54 4.72
CA GLY A 256 0.67 -9.05 4.23
C GLY A 256 0.42 -10.51 4.64
N ALA A 257 1.44 -11.37 4.59
CA ALA A 257 1.34 -12.75 5.05
C ALA A 257 1.11 -12.87 6.57
N ALA A 258 1.75 -12.01 7.37
CA ALA A 258 1.50 -11.94 8.81
C ALA A 258 0.06 -11.49 9.09
N ASP A 259 -0.46 -10.52 8.33
CA ASP A 259 -1.85 -10.08 8.42
C ASP A 259 -2.83 -11.21 8.07
N VAL A 260 -2.56 -12.02 7.05
CA VAL A 260 -3.36 -13.21 6.73
C VAL A 260 -3.34 -14.21 7.89
N PHE A 261 -2.18 -14.47 8.50
CA PHE A 261 -2.11 -15.34 9.68
C PHE A 261 -2.97 -14.79 10.83
N LEU A 262 -2.95 -13.48 11.07
CA LEU A 262 -3.76 -12.86 12.12
C LEU A 262 -5.26 -13.09 11.92
N GLU A 263 -5.73 -13.14 10.67
CA GLU A 263 -7.14 -13.39 10.33
C GLU A 263 -7.53 -14.87 10.25
N THR A 264 -6.59 -15.75 9.90
CA THR A 264 -6.92 -17.14 9.53
C THR A 264 -6.41 -18.18 10.53
N GLY A 265 -5.31 -17.89 11.23
CA GLY A 265 -4.60 -18.87 12.04
C GLY A 265 -3.91 -19.96 11.22
N ASP A 266 -3.60 -19.71 9.95
CA ASP A 266 -2.81 -20.64 9.13
C ASP A 266 -1.37 -20.77 9.69
N GLU A 267 -1.16 -21.77 10.53
CA GLU A 267 0.12 -22.08 11.17
C GLU A 267 1.24 -22.39 10.14
N THR A 268 0.88 -22.74 8.90
CA THR A 268 1.88 -22.95 7.85
C THR A 268 2.44 -21.62 7.31
N LEU A 269 1.69 -20.51 7.38
CA LEU A 269 2.23 -19.16 7.15
C LEU A 269 3.14 -18.73 8.30
N LEU A 270 2.70 -18.96 9.54
CA LEU A 270 3.49 -18.59 10.73
C LEU A 270 4.87 -19.25 10.71
N ALA A 271 4.94 -20.55 10.41
CA ALA A 271 6.22 -21.27 10.34
C ALA A 271 7.19 -20.72 9.28
N VAL A 272 6.67 -20.13 8.19
CA VAL A 272 7.48 -19.46 7.16
C VAL A 272 7.94 -18.10 7.66
N LEU A 273 7.01 -17.31 8.22
CA LEU A 273 7.30 -15.99 8.78
C LEU A 273 8.35 -16.04 9.88
N GLU A 274 8.25 -16.98 10.82
CA GLU A 274 9.24 -17.18 11.88
C GLU A 274 10.62 -17.55 11.33
N ARG A 275 10.66 -18.46 10.34
CA ARG A 275 11.91 -18.85 9.69
C ARG A 275 12.58 -17.68 8.98
N LEU A 276 11.81 -16.89 8.22
CA LEU A 276 12.33 -15.73 7.52
C LEU A 276 12.70 -14.61 8.48
N TRP A 277 11.92 -14.39 9.55
CA TRP A 277 12.29 -13.45 10.61
C TRP A 277 13.66 -13.78 11.22
N ILE A 278 13.92 -15.06 11.54
CA ILE A 278 15.22 -15.51 12.06
C ILE A 278 16.34 -15.24 11.03
N ASP A 279 16.11 -15.49 9.74
CA ASP A 279 17.08 -15.19 8.68
C ASP A 279 17.39 -13.69 8.60
N LEU A 280 16.36 -12.85 8.62
CA LEU A 280 16.50 -11.39 8.62
C LEU A 280 17.36 -10.94 9.81
N THR A 281 16.90 -11.20 11.03
CA THR A 281 17.51 -10.63 12.25
C THR A 281 18.86 -11.22 12.60
N SER A 282 19.14 -12.47 12.18
CA SER A 282 20.38 -13.15 12.54
C SER A 282 21.47 -13.03 11.47
N ARG A 283 21.12 -12.71 10.21
CA ARG A 283 22.06 -12.76 9.09
C ARG A 283 21.98 -11.58 8.13
N LYS A 284 20.84 -10.91 7.99
CA LYS A 284 20.58 -9.97 6.88
C LYS A 284 20.11 -8.57 7.31
N THR A 285 20.27 -8.23 8.58
CA THR A 285 20.04 -6.89 9.10
C THR A 285 21.37 -6.26 9.50
N TYR A 286 21.61 -5.03 9.05
CA TYR A 286 22.76 -4.22 9.46
C TYR A 286 22.63 -3.80 10.92
N ILE A 287 23.75 -3.43 11.55
CA ILE A 287 23.76 -2.92 12.94
C ILE A 287 22.85 -1.69 13.14
N THR A 288 22.54 -0.96 12.07
CA THR A 288 21.62 0.20 12.06
C THR A 288 20.14 -0.19 11.97
N GLY A 289 19.82 -1.48 11.81
CA GLY A 289 18.47 -1.97 11.52
C GLY A 289 18.10 -1.97 10.04
N GLY A 290 18.96 -1.45 9.15
CA GLY A 290 18.73 -1.48 7.71
C GLY A 290 18.78 -2.90 7.12
N ALA A 291 18.06 -3.11 6.01
CA ALA A 291 18.03 -4.35 5.24
C ALA A 291 18.20 -4.06 3.74
N GLY A 292 18.78 -5.01 3.01
CA GLY A 292 19.19 -4.84 1.61
C GLY A 292 20.67 -4.49 1.52
N SER A 293 21.50 -5.44 1.07
CA SER A 293 22.95 -5.31 1.03
C SER A 293 23.51 -4.89 -0.33
N ARG A 294 22.66 -4.87 -1.37
CA ARG A 294 23.06 -4.60 -2.74
C ARG A 294 22.35 -3.39 -3.31
N TYR A 295 23.13 -2.52 -3.96
CA TYR A 295 22.58 -1.47 -4.83
C TYR A 295 21.82 -2.07 -6.01
N GLU A 296 22.40 -3.09 -6.66
CA GLU A 296 21.75 -3.79 -7.76
C GLU A 296 20.52 -4.53 -7.24
N GLY A 297 19.35 -4.17 -7.79
CA GLY A 297 18.06 -4.72 -7.41
C GLY A 297 17.57 -4.31 -6.03
N GLU A 298 18.26 -3.42 -5.31
CA GLU A 298 17.90 -2.96 -3.97
C GLU A 298 17.59 -4.16 -3.03
N ALA A 299 18.48 -5.17 -3.09
CA ALA A 299 18.20 -6.54 -2.70
C ALA A 299 19.00 -7.01 -1.48
N PHE A 300 18.56 -8.11 -0.86
CA PHE A 300 19.24 -8.79 0.24
C PHE A 300 20.67 -9.26 -0.10
#